data_AF-A0A3E0QW41-F1
#
_entry.id   AF-A0A3E0QW41-F1
#
_cell.length_a   1.000
_cell.length_b   1.000
_cell.length_c   1.000
_cell.angle_alpha   90.00
_cell.angle_beta   90.00
_cell.angle_gamma   90.00
#
_symmetry.space_group_name_H-M   'P 1'
#
loop_
_entity.id
_entity.type
_entity.pdbx_description
1 polymer ?
#
loop_
_entity_poly.entity_id
_entity_poly.type
_entity_poly.pdbx_seq_one_letter_code
_entity_poly.pdbx_strand_id
1 'polypeptide(L)'
;METITMEYNDKYGSMELSELAAAQLNVKLQLDEAKRVQSELQSEFDYLRKVALPNKMEEMGIDGAKITGVGRISLRQEMYAGINKEHEAEAYAWLESNGHGDLIKDYIHSSTLKAFIKEQIRSGELLPDELFKVDPFTMAVITKS
;
A
#
# COMPACT_ATOMS: atom_id res chain seq x y z
N MET A 1 -19.98 -10.76 -12.02
CA MET A 1 -20.54 -9.43 -12.31
C MET A 1 -22.06 -9.50 -12.36
N GLU A 2 -22.64 -10.44 -13.11
CA GLU A 2 -24.10 -10.67 -13.19
C GLU A 2 -24.80 -10.89 -11.83
N THR A 3 -24.20 -11.62 -10.89
CA THR A 3 -24.80 -11.90 -9.56
C THR A 3 -24.90 -10.67 -8.66
N ILE A 4 -23.90 -9.78 -8.71
CA ILE A 4 -23.89 -8.52 -7.95
C ILE A 4 -24.96 -7.57 -8.52
N THR A 5 -25.14 -7.59 -9.84
CA THR A 5 -26.18 -6.80 -10.51
C THR A 5 -27.59 -7.31 -10.17
N MET A 6 -27.79 -8.61 -10.00
CA MET A 6 -29.07 -9.19 -9.57
C MET A 6 -29.45 -8.77 -8.13
N GLU A 7 -28.52 -8.85 -7.18
CA GLU A 7 -28.77 -8.45 -5.78
C GLU A 7 -29.19 -6.97 -5.65
N TYR A 8 -28.54 -6.08 -6.41
CA TYR A 8 -28.89 -4.66 -6.38
C TYR A 8 -30.17 -4.34 -7.16
N ASN A 9 -30.47 -5.09 -8.22
CA ASN A 9 -31.76 -4.95 -8.92
C ASN A 9 -32.92 -5.38 -8.03
N ASP A 10 -32.79 -6.44 -7.23
CA ASP A 10 -33.84 -6.84 -6.28
C ASP A 10 -34.04 -5.79 -5.19
N LYS A 11 -32.97 -5.12 -4.77
CA LYS A 11 -33.00 -4.12 -3.70
C LYS A 11 -33.51 -2.75 -4.17
N TYR A 12 -33.19 -2.34 -5.39
CA TYR A 12 -33.40 -0.97 -5.88
C TYR A 12 -34.28 -0.87 -7.12
N GLY A 13 -34.54 -1.97 -7.83
CA GLY A 13 -35.13 -1.97 -9.17
C GLY A 13 -36.59 -1.49 -9.24
N SER A 14 -37.31 -1.49 -8.11
CA SER A 14 -38.68 -0.97 -8.02
C SER A 14 -38.78 0.42 -7.38
N MET A 15 -37.65 1.05 -7.03
CA MET A 15 -37.63 2.35 -6.36
C MET A 15 -37.80 3.49 -7.36
N GLU A 16 -38.50 4.55 -6.94
CA GLU A 16 -38.64 5.78 -7.70
C GLU A 16 -37.34 6.61 -7.67
N LEU A 17 -37.22 7.58 -8.59
CA LEU A 17 -36.00 8.39 -8.72
C LEU A 17 -35.57 9.07 -7.40
N SER A 18 -36.52 9.60 -6.64
CA SER A 18 -36.24 10.25 -5.35
C SER A 18 -35.74 9.27 -4.29
N GLU A 19 -36.25 8.05 -4.28
CA GLU A 19 -35.85 6.98 -3.37
C GLU A 19 -34.45 6.47 -3.70
N LEU A 20 -34.15 6.29 -4.99
CA LEU A 20 -32.81 5.95 -5.48
C LEU A 20 -31.78 7.03 -5.11
N ALA A 21 -32.13 8.31 -5.28
CA ALA A 21 -31.25 9.42 -4.90
C ALA A 21 -30.99 9.45 -3.38
N ALA A 22 -32.02 9.23 -2.56
CA ALA A 22 -31.87 9.13 -1.11
C ALA A 22 -31.01 7.92 -0.70
N ALA A 23 -31.20 6.77 -1.35
CA ALA A 23 -30.41 5.57 -1.13
C ALA A 23 -28.93 5.78 -1.50
N GLN A 24 -28.66 6.44 -2.63
CA GLN A 24 -27.30 6.79 -3.05
C GLN A 24 -26.61 7.69 -2.00
N LEU A 25 -27.31 8.72 -1.51
CA LEU A 25 -26.77 9.60 -0.48
C LEU A 25 -26.45 8.84 0.81
N ASN A 26 -27.36 7.98 1.28
CA ASN A 26 -27.14 7.19 2.49
C ASN A 26 -25.92 6.26 2.36
N VAL A 27 -25.80 5.51 1.24
CA VAL A 27 -24.63 4.65 0.99
C VAL A 27 -23.35 5.47 0.92
N LYS A 28 -23.39 6.67 0.32
CA LYS A 28 -22.24 7.58 0.27
C LYS A 28 -21.79 8.02 1.67
N LEU A 29 -22.73 8.37 2.55
CA LEU A 29 -22.42 8.72 3.95
C LEU A 29 -21.80 7.54 4.71
N GLN A 30 -22.33 6.33 4.53
CA GLN A 30 -21.76 5.11 5.12
C GLN A 30 -20.35 4.82 4.59
N LEU A 31 -20.11 5.05 3.29
CA LEU A 31 -18.79 4.89 2.68
C LEU A 31 -17.78 5.89 3.25
N ASP A 32 -18.19 7.13 3.47
CA ASP A 32 -17.30 8.16 4.02
C ASP A 32 -16.96 7.88 5.48
N GLU A 33 -17.92 7.41 6.27
CA GLU A 33 -17.66 6.97 7.64
C GLU A 33 -16.77 5.72 7.68
N ALA A 34 -17.03 4.73 6.82
CA ALA A 34 -16.19 3.53 6.73
C ALA A 34 -14.74 3.87 6.36
N LYS A 35 -14.52 4.86 5.47
CA LYS A 35 -13.19 5.36 5.13
C LYS A 35 -12.51 6.05 6.32
N ARG A 36 -13.26 6.82 7.12
CA ARG A 36 -12.75 7.44 8.35
C ARG A 36 -12.26 6.37 9.32
N VAL A 37 -13.11 5.39 9.63
CA VAL A 37 -12.77 4.26 10.52
C VAL A 37 -11.60 3.45 9.96
N GLN A 38 -11.58 3.19 8.65
CA GLN A 38 -10.48 2.49 8.00
C GLN A 38 -9.15 3.26 8.16
N SER A 39 -9.16 4.59 8.03
CA SER A 39 -7.96 5.41 8.21
C SER A 39 -7.44 5.37 9.66
N GLU A 40 -8.34 5.37 10.64
CA GLU A 40 -8.00 5.28 12.07
C GLU A 40 -7.37 3.92 12.40
N LEU A 41 -8.03 2.82 12.00
CA LEU A 41 -7.51 1.47 12.18
C LEU A 41 -6.20 1.25 11.43
N GLN A 42 -6.05 1.82 10.24
CA GLN A 42 -4.80 1.74 9.47
C GLN A 42 -3.64 2.43 10.18
N SER A 43 -3.90 3.55 10.86
CA SER A 43 -2.89 4.30 11.62
C SER A 43 -2.45 3.52 12.86
N GLU A 44 -3.41 2.95 13.60
CA GLU A 44 -3.11 2.08 14.75
C GLU A 44 -2.33 0.83 14.32
N PHE A 45 -2.75 0.16 13.25
CA PHE A 45 -2.06 -0.99 12.69
C PHE A 45 -0.64 -0.65 12.23
N ASP A 46 -0.45 0.50 11.59
CA ASP A 46 0.87 0.98 11.18
C ASP A 46 1.78 1.28 12.37
N TYR A 47 1.26 1.91 13.43
CA TYR A 47 2.01 2.13 14.67
C TYR A 47 2.46 0.81 15.29
N LEU A 48 1.56 -0.19 15.38
CA LEU A 48 1.88 -1.50 15.92
C LEU A 48 3.00 -2.18 15.11
N ARG A 49 2.89 -2.21 13.78
CA ARG A 49 3.80 -2.98 12.93
C ARG A 49 5.11 -2.25 12.60
N LYS A 50 5.12 -0.92 12.54
CA LYS A 50 6.29 -0.11 12.15
C LYS A 50 7.03 0.48 13.35
N VAL A 51 6.42 0.54 14.53
CA VAL A 51 7.01 1.17 15.72
C VAL A 51 7.00 0.21 16.93
N ALA A 52 5.82 -0.13 17.46
CA ALA A 52 5.73 -0.81 18.75
C ALA A 52 6.35 -2.21 18.74
N LEU A 53 6.02 -3.03 17.73
CA LEU A 53 6.57 -4.39 17.62
C LEU A 53 8.06 -4.40 17.30
N PRO A 54 8.58 -3.64 16.30
CA PRO A 54 10.02 -3.52 16.09
C PRO A 54 10.79 -3.13 17.34
N ASN A 55 10.38 -2.06 18.04
CA ASN A 55 11.04 -1.62 19.27
C ASN A 55 11.02 -2.73 20.34
N LYS A 56 9.89 -3.43 20.50
CA LYS A 56 9.78 -4.49 21.50
C LYS A 56 10.67 -5.69 21.17
N MET A 57 10.75 -6.05 19.90
CA MET A 57 11.59 -7.14 19.41
C MET A 57 13.08 -6.81 19.58
N GLU A 58 13.46 -5.55 19.31
CA GLU A 58 14.81 -5.03 19.53
C GLU A 58 15.19 -5.03 21.03
N GLU A 59 14.32 -4.54 21.92
CA GLU A 59 14.50 -4.61 23.38
C GLU A 59 14.76 -6.05 23.87
N MET A 60 14.12 -7.02 23.23
CA MET A 60 14.24 -8.43 23.55
C MET A 60 15.42 -9.11 22.83
N GLY A 61 16.08 -8.43 21.89
CA GLY A 61 17.14 -8.98 21.06
C GLY A 61 16.69 -10.12 20.16
N ILE A 62 15.43 -10.11 19.70
CA ILE A 62 14.87 -11.16 18.83
C ILE A 62 14.46 -10.61 17.46
N ASP A 63 14.76 -11.37 16.40
CA ASP A 63 14.31 -11.03 15.04
C ASP A 63 13.02 -11.77 14.65
N GLY A 64 12.54 -12.69 15.50
CA GLY A 64 11.28 -13.41 15.26
C GLY A 64 10.93 -14.44 16.32
N ALA A 65 9.64 -14.80 16.39
CA ALA A 65 9.09 -15.79 17.31
C ALA A 65 7.82 -16.44 16.76
N LYS A 66 7.44 -17.61 17.29
CA LYS A 66 6.12 -18.21 17.07
C LYS A 66 5.22 -17.84 18.23
N ILE A 67 4.07 -17.24 17.95
CA ILE A 67 3.09 -16.81 18.94
C ILE A 67 1.83 -17.68 18.79
N THR A 68 1.52 -18.45 19.84
CA THR A 68 0.36 -19.34 19.88
C THR A 68 -0.93 -18.57 19.61
N GLY A 69 -1.73 -19.02 18.66
CA GLY A 69 -2.99 -18.37 18.25
C GLY A 69 -2.85 -17.18 17.30
N VAL A 70 -1.63 -16.72 17.01
CA VAL A 70 -1.39 -15.54 16.14
C VAL A 70 -0.63 -15.92 14.87
N GLY A 71 0.49 -16.61 14.99
CA GLY A 71 1.33 -16.96 13.85
C GLY A 71 2.83 -16.80 14.13
N ARG A 72 3.64 -16.73 13.07
CA ARG A 72 5.06 -16.40 13.16
C ARG A 72 5.26 -14.91 12.94
N ILE A 73 5.84 -14.23 13.93
CA ILE A 73 6.29 -12.84 13.81
C ILE A 73 7.77 -12.80 13.40
N SER A 74 8.13 -11.88 12.50
CA SER A 74 9.51 -11.61 12.09
C SER A 74 9.72 -10.16 11.74
N LEU A 75 10.91 -9.62 11.99
CA LEU A 75 11.33 -8.32 11.44
C LEU A 75 11.64 -8.44 9.95
N ARG A 76 11.27 -7.41 9.19
CA ARG A 76 11.53 -7.27 7.76
C ARG A 76 12.00 -5.85 7.46
N GLN A 77 13.04 -5.75 6.64
CA GLN A 77 13.42 -4.50 6.01
C GLN A 77 12.43 -4.18 4.88
N GLU A 78 11.95 -2.97 4.88
CA GLU A 78 11.01 -2.41 3.92
C GLU A 78 11.45 -0.99 3.55
N MET A 79 10.86 -0.39 2.53
CA MET A 79 11.15 1.00 2.14
C MET A 79 9.95 1.71 1.55
N TYR A 80 9.86 3.03 1.73
CA TYR A 80 9.11 3.87 0.81
C TYR A 80 9.98 4.17 -0.39
N ALA A 81 9.35 4.20 -1.56
CA ALA A 81 10.03 4.44 -2.81
C ALA A 81 9.12 5.29 -3.71
N GLY A 82 9.70 6.28 -4.39
CA GLY A 82 8.93 7.19 -5.23
C GLY A 82 9.83 8.04 -6.15
N ILE A 83 9.23 8.62 -7.16
CA ILE A 83 9.90 9.64 -7.99
C ILE A 83 9.83 10.98 -7.27
N ASN A 84 10.91 11.76 -7.34
CA ASN A 84 10.88 13.14 -6.93
C ASN A 84 10.01 13.94 -7.91
N LYS A 85 8.89 14.49 -7.41
CA LYS A 85 7.92 15.21 -8.24
C LYS A 85 8.51 16.42 -8.96
N GLU A 86 9.54 17.05 -8.39
CA GLU A 86 10.22 18.19 -9.03
C GLU A 86 11.06 17.76 -10.24
N HIS A 87 11.52 16.51 -10.27
CA HIS A 87 12.34 15.93 -11.33
C HIS A 87 11.64 14.77 -12.04
N GLU A 88 10.31 14.81 -12.12
CA GLU A 88 9.53 13.69 -12.67
C GLU A 88 9.89 13.42 -14.13
N ALA A 89 9.94 14.45 -14.98
CA ALA A 89 10.32 14.29 -16.39
C ALA A 89 11.74 13.70 -16.55
N GLU A 90 12.67 14.11 -15.70
CA GLU A 90 14.06 13.61 -15.70
C GLU A 90 14.13 12.16 -15.24
N ALA A 91 13.33 11.77 -14.24
CA ALA A 91 13.24 10.38 -13.78
C ALA A 91 12.70 9.44 -14.87
N TYR A 92 11.68 9.88 -15.63
CA TYR A 92 11.15 9.10 -16.76
C TYR A 92 12.18 8.99 -17.88
N ALA A 93 12.85 10.09 -18.24
CA ALA A 93 13.92 10.07 -19.24
C ALA A 93 15.10 9.18 -18.81
N TRP A 94 15.44 9.18 -17.52
CA TRP A 94 16.45 8.29 -16.96
C TRP A 94 16.02 6.82 -17.10
N LEU A 95 14.79 6.47 -16.74
CA LEU A 95 14.28 5.11 -16.89
C LEU A 95 14.34 4.63 -18.36
N GLU A 96 13.92 5.45 -19.32
CA GLU A 96 13.99 5.11 -20.74
C GLU A 96 15.43 4.93 -21.22
N SER A 97 16.30 5.90 -20.93
CA SER A 97 17.70 5.87 -21.38
C SER A 97 18.51 4.74 -20.76
N ASN A 98 18.11 4.23 -19.59
CA ASN A 98 18.74 3.09 -18.91
C ASN A 98 18.06 1.75 -19.21
N GLY A 99 17.14 1.70 -20.19
CA GLY A 99 16.53 0.44 -20.65
C GLY A 99 15.41 -0.09 -19.75
N HIS A 100 14.79 0.78 -18.95
CA HIS A 100 13.67 0.49 -18.04
C HIS A 100 12.37 1.20 -18.47
N GLY A 101 12.27 1.59 -19.74
CA GLY A 101 11.10 2.27 -20.30
C GLY A 101 9.83 1.40 -20.30
N ASP A 102 9.97 0.08 -20.27
CA ASP A 102 8.90 -0.90 -20.14
C ASP A 102 8.14 -0.83 -18.79
N LEU A 103 8.73 -0.19 -17.77
CA LEU A 103 8.04 0.14 -16.53
C LEU A 103 7.02 1.27 -16.71
N ILE A 104 7.19 2.08 -17.76
CA ILE A 104 6.36 3.23 -18.11
C ILE A 104 5.30 2.76 -19.10
N LYS A 105 4.08 2.56 -18.59
CA LYS A 105 2.89 2.42 -19.45
C LYS A 105 2.37 3.82 -19.78
N ASP A 106 1.27 4.23 -19.16
CA ASP A 106 0.84 5.64 -19.14
C ASP A 106 1.49 6.40 -17.96
N TYR A 107 1.77 5.69 -16.88
CA TYR A 107 2.48 6.15 -15.68
C TYR A 107 3.11 4.93 -15.00
N ILE A 108 4.10 5.15 -14.14
CA ILE A 108 4.68 4.08 -13.34
C ILE A 108 3.87 3.85 -12.05
N HIS A 109 3.41 2.62 -11.83
CA HIS A 109 2.71 2.28 -10.59
C HIS A 109 3.71 2.21 -9.42
N SER A 110 3.33 2.74 -8.25
CA SER A 110 4.21 2.85 -7.08
C SER A 110 4.79 1.50 -6.61
N SER A 111 4.00 0.42 -6.69
CA SER A 111 4.50 -0.93 -6.36
C SER A 111 5.52 -1.45 -7.37
N THR A 112 5.35 -1.13 -8.65
CA THR A 112 6.28 -1.50 -9.72
C THR A 112 7.60 -0.74 -9.58
N LEU A 113 7.54 0.58 -9.39
CA LEU A 113 8.72 1.41 -9.13
C LEU A 113 9.47 0.92 -7.88
N LYS A 114 8.75 0.64 -6.80
CA LYS A 114 9.35 0.13 -5.57
C LYS A 114 10.03 -1.23 -5.76
N ALA A 115 9.42 -2.13 -6.52
CA ALA A 115 10.03 -3.42 -6.86
C ALA A 115 11.31 -3.23 -7.67
N PHE A 116 11.29 -2.36 -8.68
CA PHE A 116 12.46 -1.98 -9.46
C PHE A 116 13.58 -1.41 -8.59
N ILE A 117 13.29 -0.42 -7.73
CA ILE A 117 14.28 0.18 -6.83
C ILE A 117 14.91 -0.87 -5.89
N LYS A 118 14.10 -1.79 -5.35
CA LYS A 118 14.60 -2.91 -4.54
C LYS A 118 15.47 -3.89 -5.33
N GLU A 119 15.24 -4.04 -6.63
CA GLU A 119 16.08 -4.83 -7.53
C GLU A 119 17.44 -4.16 -7.70
N GLN A 120 17.46 -2.88 -8.05
CA GLN A 120 18.68 -2.08 -8.28
C GLN A 120 19.58 -2.03 -7.04
N ILE A 121 19.00 -1.78 -5.87
CA ILE A 121 19.76 -1.76 -4.61
C ILE A 121 20.37 -3.14 -4.32
N ARG A 122 19.67 -4.24 -4.65
CA ARG A 122 20.17 -5.61 -4.44
C ARG A 122 21.29 -5.96 -5.41
N SER A 123 21.24 -5.46 -6.63
CA SER A 123 22.32 -5.64 -7.62
C SER A 123 23.51 -4.71 -7.37
N GLY A 124 23.41 -3.79 -6.41
CA GLY A 124 24.45 -2.81 -6.10
C GLY A 124 24.49 -1.63 -7.08
N GLU A 125 23.44 -1.45 -7.88
CA GLU A 125 23.29 -0.34 -8.80
C GLU A 125 22.90 0.93 -8.04
N LEU A 126 23.55 2.04 -8.38
CA LEU A 126 23.26 3.34 -7.79
C LEU A 126 22.12 4.01 -8.57
N LEU A 127 21.08 4.38 -7.83
CA LEU A 127 19.99 5.20 -8.36
C LEU A 127 20.30 6.67 -8.11
N PRO A 128 19.96 7.58 -9.03
CA PRO A 128 20.09 9.01 -8.77
C PRO A 128 19.14 9.44 -7.64
N ASP A 129 19.69 9.82 -6.49
CA ASP A 129 18.92 10.23 -5.30
C ASP A 129 18.06 11.49 -5.54
N GLU A 130 18.46 12.34 -6.49
CA GLU A 130 17.67 13.51 -6.91
C GLU A 130 16.37 13.11 -7.61
N LEU A 131 16.38 11.98 -8.32
CA LEU A 131 15.27 11.47 -9.12
C LEU A 131 14.40 10.48 -8.34
N PHE A 132 15.02 9.62 -7.52
CA PHE A 132 14.35 8.55 -6.80
C PHE A 132 14.51 8.71 -5.29
N LYS A 133 13.38 8.84 -4.60
CA LYS A 133 13.32 8.89 -3.14
C LYS A 133 13.24 7.48 -2.59
N VAL A 134 14.15 7.14 -1.67
CA VAL A 134 14.17 5.87 -0.96
C VAL A 134 14.27 6.13 0.54
N ASP A 135 13.31 5.60 1.31
CA ASP A 135 13.27 5.74 2.77
C ASP A 135 13.11 4.36 3.42
N PRO A 136 14.21 3.69 3.82
CA PRO A 136 14.18 2.36 4.40
C PRO A 136 13.69 2.36 5.85
N PHE A 137 12.92 1.36 6.23
CA PHE A 137 12.45 1.14 7.59
C PHE A 137 12.32 -0.35 7.92
N THR A 138 12.31 -0.67 9.21
CA THR A 138 12.02 -2.02 9.70
C THR A 138 10.55 -2.12 10.11
N MET A 139 9.91 -3.23 9.78
CA MET A 139 8.57 -3.53 10.26
C MET A 139 8.44 -4.99 10.72
N ALA A 140 7.55 -5.22 11.68
CA ALA A 140 7.13 -6.55 12.06
C ALA A 140 6.09 -7.09 11.07
N VAL A 141 6.24 -8.35 10.68
CA VAL A 141 5.31 -9.06 9.80
C VAL A 141 4.86 -10.34 10.50
N ILE A 142 3.55 -10.59 10.46
CA ILE A 142 2.94 -11.81 10.98
C ILE A 142 2.52 -12.68 9.79
N THR A 143 2.93 -13.94 9.80
CA THR A 143 2.58 -14.94 8.80
C THR A 143 1.84 -16.10 9.47
N LYS A 144 0.85 -16.69 8.77
CA LYS A 144 0.17 -17.90 9.26
C LYS A 144 1.21 -19.01 9.44
N SER A 145 1.15 -19.68 10.59
CA SER A 145 2.01 -20.82 10.93
C SER A 145 1.54 -22.12 10.31
#